data_AF-A0A327ZIH2-F1
#
_entry.id   AF-A0A327ZIH2-F1
#
_cell.length_a   1.000
_cell.length_b   1.000
_cell.length_c   1.000
_cell.angle_alpha   90.00
_cell.angle_beta   90.00
_cell.angle_gamma   90.00
#
_symmetry.space_group_name_H-M   'P 1'
#
loop_
_entity.id
_entity.type
_entity.pdbx_description
1 polymer ?
#
loop_
_entity_poly.entity_id
_entity_poly.type
_entity_poly.pdbx_seq_one_letter_code
_entity_poly.pdbx_strand_id
1 'polypeptide(L)'
;MSRRTLALSLAATAAITASTALVAVMPAAAAAGCRVNYAVTSQWSGGFGASVTITNLGDPLTSWALVWSYTGGQTVTQAWNTTLTQSGSTVTARNAGYNGSIVTNGTASFGFNGVSTGSSNPVPASFTLNGTACTGGVTNPSPSATTQPSTGVPSDAAWVDSGQWASWTSNGYTLYNNIWGSGAGTQTIWARTGTNWGVVANHPRTSGVKSYPNTGKTLNRTLSSLSTLSSSFNVSVPSSGDYTTAYDIWANNHAYEVMIWTNQAGAVGPIAEQYDANGAVPNVRNLSVGGHTWNVYRGSNGANAVFSFVRTNTNAGTIDVLAVLNWLRTNNWWGDVTVGEAQFGFEITGTAGQSNFTVNSFSLNYS
;
A
#
# COMPACT_ATOMS: atom_id res chain seq x y z
N MET A 1 82.43 -19.16 42.13
CA MET A 1 82.06 -19.32 43.55
C MET A 1 80.60 -18.94 43.74
N SER A 2 79.85 -19.74 44.51
CA SER A 2 78.54 -19.48 45.16
C SER A 2 77.30 -19.18 44.28
N ARG A 3 76.36 -20.13 44.11
CA ARG A 3 75.15 -20.46 44.93
C ARG A 3 73.99 -19.47 44.75
N ARG A 4 72.89 -19.91 44.10
CA ARG A 4 71.50 -20.17 44.63
C ARG A 4 70.82 -18.89 45.19
N THR A 5 69.58 -18.52 44.84
CA THR A 5 68.32 -19.23 45.17
C THR A 5 67.09 -18.58 44.49
N LEU A 6 66.08 -19.43 44.23
CA LEU A 6 64.64 -19.25 43.91
C LEU A 6 63.94 -17.88 44.00
N ALA A 7 63.02 -17.64 43.04
CA ALA A 7 61.63 -17.25 43.33
C ALA A 7 60.69 -17.72 42.20
N LEU A 8 59.79 -18.66 42.53
CA LEU A 8 58.56 -18.97 41.79
C LEU A 8 57.52 -17.87 42.05
N SER A 9 56.58 -17.68 41.12
CA SER A 9 55.26 -16.98 41.14
C SER A 9 55.19 -15.77 40.20
N LEU A 10 54.15 -15.51 39.39
CA LEU A 10 52.81 -16.06 39.23
C LEU A 10 52.38 -15.85 37.75
N ALA A 11 51.59 -16.77 37.19
CA ALA A 11 51.02 -16.68 35.85
C ALA A 11 49.94 -15.58 35.73
N ALA A 12 49.88 -14.92 34.57
CA ALA A 12 48.67 -14.25 34.08
C ALA A 12 48.70 -14.26 32.54
N THR A 13 48.40 -15.41 31.94
CA THR A 13 48.12 -15.49 30.50
C THR A 13 46.72 -14.93 30.26
N ALA A 14 46.62 -13.69 29.79
CA ALA A 14 45.35 -13.13 29.35
C ALA A 14 44.93 -13.82 28.04
N ALA A 15 44.04 -14.82 28.15
CA ALA A 15 43.41 -15.42 26.99
C ALA A 15 42.34 -14.45 26.45
N ILE A 16 42.65 -13.76 25.35
CA ILE A 16 41.65 -13.01 24.59
C ILE A 16 40.76 -14.02 23.87
N THR A 17 39.61 -14.34 24.46
CA THR A 17 38.55 -15.08 23.76
C THR A 17 37.90 -14.13 22.75
N ALA A 18 38.32 -14.20 21.50
CA ALA A 18 37.59 -13.59 20.40
C ALA A 18 36.30 -14.40 20.17
N SER A 19 35.20 -13.94 20.76
CA SER A 19 33.87 -14.48 20.48
C SER A 19 33.46 -14.05 19.06
N THR A 20 33.73 -14.89 18.06
CA THR A 20 33.12 -14.75 16.74
C THR A 20 31.64 -15.08 16.87
N ALA A 21 30.79 -14.04 16.92
CA ALA A 21 29.36 -14.20 16.77
C ALA A 21 29.09 -14.78 15.37
N LEU A 22 28.56 -15.99 15.31
CA LEU A 22 27.97 -16.56 14.10
C LEU A 22 26.73 -15.71 13.76
N VAL A 23 26.86 -14.79 12.80
CA VAL A 23 25.71 -14.15 12.17
C VAL A 23 25.03 -15.23 11.33
N ALA A 24 23.93 -15.79 11.82
CA ALA A 24 23.05 -16.60 10.99
C ALA A 24 22.51 -15.70 9.87
N VAL A 25 23.03 -15.85 8.65
CA VAL A 25 22.47 -15.22 7.47
C VAL A 25 21.11 -15.87 7.25
N MET A 26 20.05 -15.23 7.73
CA MET A 26 18.70 -15.62 7.34
C MET A 26 18.52 -15.25 5.87
N PRO A 27 17.90 -16.12 5.04
CA PRO A 27 17.63 -15.76 3.66
C PRO A 27 16.77 -14.50 3.66
N ALA A 28 17.19 -13.50 2.88
CA ALA A 28 16.36 -12.34 2.59
C ALA A 28 15.02 -12.85 2.06
N ALA A 29 13.94 -12.54 2.77
CA ALA A 29 12.63 -12.94 2.33
C ALA A 29 12.30 -12.10 1.06
N ALA A 30 12.05 -12.81 -0.03
CA ALA A 30 11.69 -12.28 -1.34
C ALA A 30 10.42 -11.42 -1.26
N ALA A 31 10.31 -10.37 -2.08
CA ALA A 31 9.07 -9.60 -2.19
C ALA A 31 7.97 -10.54 -2.69
N ALA A 32 7.00 -10.86 -1.83
CA ALA A 32 6.02 -11.89 -2.11
C ALA A 32 4.67 -11.22 -2.39
N GLY A 33 4.21 -11.33 -3.63
CA GLY A 33 2.95 -10.76 -4.07
C GLY A 33 2.29 -11.63 -5.12
N CYS A 34 0.98 -11.80 -5.01
CA CYS A 34 0.21 -12.49 -6.02
C CYS A 34 -1.19 -11.93 -6.13
N ARG A 35 -1.70 -11.97 -7.36
CA ARG A 35 -3.12 -11.79 -7.68
C ARG A 35 -3.67 -13.13 -8.14
N VAL A 36 -4.82 -13.52 -7.59
CA VAL A 36 -5.52 -14.74 -8.02
C VAL A 36 -6.85 -14.33 -8.61
N ASN A 37 -7.09 -14.75 -9.85
CA ASN A 37 -8.40 -14.71 -10.46
C ASN A 37 -9.02 -16.11 -10.39
N TYR A 38 -10.08 -16.27 -9.62
CA TYR A 38 -10.88 -17.50 -9.55
C TYR A 38 -12.21 -17.24 -10.24
N ALA A 39 -12.50 -18.00 -11.29
CA ALA A 39 -13.75 -17.89 -12.02
C ALA A 39 -14.47 -19.24 -12.05
N VAL A 40 -15.73 -19.27 -11.61
CA VAL A 40 -16.63 -20.39 -11.91
C VAL A 40 -17.02 -20.26 -13.38
N THR A 41 -16.52 -21.16 -14.22
CA THR A 41 -16.70 -21.10 -15.68
C THR A 41 -17.99 -21.77 -16.14
N SER A 42 -18.49 -22.72 -15.36
CA SER A 42 -19.77 -23.39 -15.59
C SER A 42 -20.32 -23.95 -14.28
N GLN A 43 -21.65 -24.04 -14.16
CA GLN A 43 -22.31 -24.60 -12.99
C GLN A 43 -23.55 -25.39 -13.40
N TRP A 44 -23.76 -26.55 -12.77
CA TRP A 44 -24.89 -27.45 -13.00
C TRP A 44 -25.41 -28.00 -11.66
N SER A 45 -26.49 -28.78 -11.71
CA SER A 45 -27.04 -29.41 -10.50
C SER A 45 -26.01 -30.33 -9.86
N GLY A 46 -25.54 -29.96 -8.66
CA GLY A 46 -24.57 -30.73 -7.89
C GLY A 46 -23.11 -30.60 -8.34
N GLY A 47 -22.77 -29.69 -9.25
CA GLY A 47 -21.37 -29.50 -9.65
C GLY A 47 -21.05 -28.21 -10.38
N PHE A 48 -19.76 -27.94 -10.54
CA PHE A 48 -19.25 -26.74 -11.19
C PHE A 48 -17.86 -26.98 -11.79
N GLY A 49 -17.54 -26.20 -12.82
CA GLY A 49 -16.19 -26.05 -13.36
C GLY A 49 -15.61 -24.70 -12.94
N ALA A 50 -14.32 -24.66 -12.62
CA ALA A 50 -13.62 -23.44 -12.28
C ALA A 50 -12.27 -23.34 -12.99
N SER A 51 -11.88 -22.10 -13.30
CA SER A 51 -10.56 -21.73 -13.78
C SER A 51 -9.90 -20.79 -12.79
N VAL A 52 -8.60 -21.01 -12.55
CA VAL A 52 -7.80 -20.21 -11.63
C VAL A 52 -6.56 -19.72 -12.36
N THR A 53 -6.33 -18.41 -12.33
CA THR A 53 -5.12 -17.77 -12.85
C THR A 53 -4.36 -17.09 -11.71
N ILE A 54 -3.10 -17.46 -11.55
CA ILE A 54 -2.14 -16.86 -10.63
C ILE A 54 -1.35 -15.83 -11.44
N THR A 55 -1.27 -14.59 -10.99
CA THR A 55 -0.29 -13.59 -11.45
C THR A 55 0.75 -13.40 -10.37
N ASN A 56 2.02 -13.64 -10.69
CA ASN A 56 3.12 -13.37 -9.77
C ASN A 56 3.43 -11.87 -9.82
N LEU A 57 3.27 -11.17 -8.70
CA LEU A 57 3.62 -9.75 -8.59
C LEU A 57 4.98 -9.55 -7.90
N GLY A 58 5.54 -10.62 -7.32
CA GLY A 58 6.80 -10.63 -6.61
C GLY A 58 7.97 -11.17 -7.43
N ASP A 59 9.01 -11.64 -6.73
CA ASP A 59 10.20 -12.23 -7.36
C ASP A 59 9.85 -13.47 -8.22
N PRO A 60 10.61 -13.76 -9.30
CA PRO A 60 10.35 -14.92 -10.15
C PRO A 60 10.28 -16.23 -9.36
N LEU A 61 9.21 -17.00 -9.59
CA LEU A 61 8.99 -18.30 -8.97
C LEU A 61 9.51 -19.40 -9.88
N THR A 62 10.16 -20.42 -9.32
CA THR A 62 10.52 -21.66 -10.01
C THR A 62 9.50 -22.78 -9.78
N SER A 63 8.67 -22.64 -8.74
CA SER A 63 7.54 -23.52 -8.43
C SER A 63 6.47 -22.75 -7.66
N TRP A 64 5.24 -23.26 -7.67
CA TRP A 64 4.12 -22.64 -6.95
C TRP A 64 3.21 -23.67 -6.29
N ALA A 65 2.68 -23.28 -5.14
CA ALA A 65 1.63 -23.96 -4.39
C ALA A 65 0.59 -22.92 -3.96
N LEU A 66 -0.61 -22.99 -4.52
CA LEU A 66 -1.73 -22.14 -4.18
C LEU A 66 -2.66 -22.85 -3.18
N VAL A 67 -3.00 -22.20 -2.08
CA VAL A 67 -3.89 -22.73 -1.05
C VAL A 67 -5.07 -21.81 -0.82
N TRP A 68 -6.27 -22.37 -0.67
CA TRP A 68 -7.47 -21.65 -0.24
C TRP A 68 -8.38 -22.56 0.57
N SER A 69 -9.41 -21.99 1.18
CA SER A 69 -10.42 -22.75 1.91
C SER A 69 -11.82 -22.48 1.36
N TYR A 70 -12.60 -23.54 1.19
CA TYR A 70 -14.02 -23.45 0.88
C TYR A 70 -14.86 -23.20 2.13
N THR A 71 -15.91 -22.40 1.99
CA THR A 71 -16.86 -22.09 3.07
C THR A 71 -18.22 -22.76 2.87
N GLY A 72 -18.53 -23.22 1.65
CA GLY A 72 -19.81 -23.80 1.26
C GLY A 72 -19.81 -25.32 1.12
N GLY A 73 -18.83 -26.02 1.70
CA GLY A 73 -18.73 -27.48 1.63
C GLY A 73 -18.37 -28.02 0.24
N GLN A 74 -17.77 -27.20 -0.62
CA GLN A 74 -17.37 -27.66 -1.96
C GLN A 74 -16.23 -28.69 -1.90
N THR A 75 -16.26 -29.65 -2.82
CA THR A 75 -15.25 -30.71 -2.95
C THR A 75 -14.76 -30.80 -4.38
N VAL A 76 -13.45 -30.73 -4.61
CA VAL A 76 -12.84 -30.91 -5.93
C VAL A 76 -12.83 -32.38 -6.30
N THR A 77 -13.25 -32.72 -7.53
CA THR A 77 -13.33 -34.11 -8.01
C THR A 77 -12.31 -34.42 -9.10
N GLN A 78 -11.93 -33.43 -9.92
CA GLN A 78 -10.95 -33.60 -10.98
C GLN A 78 -10.25 -32.26 -11.23
N ALA A 79 -8.94 -32.27 -11.50
CA ALA A 79 -8.17 -31.08 -11.85
C ALA A 79 -7.24 -31.35 -13.03
N TRP A 80 -6.84 -30.27 -13.72
CA TRP A 80 -5.86 -30.32 -14.81
C TRP A 80 -4.90 -29.13 -14.72
N ASN A 81 -3.70 -29.28 -15.28
CA ASN A 81 -2.59 -28.31 -15.20
C ASN A 81 -2.17 -27.98 -13.75
N THR A 82 -2.51 -28.83 -12.79
CA THR A 82 -2.09 -28.75 -11.40
C THR A 82 -2.12 -30.13 -10.75
N THR A 83 -1.31 -30.31 -9.71
CA THR A 83 -1.47 -31.40 -8.74
C THR A 83 -2.25 -30.85 -7.54
N LEU A 84 -3.55 -31.11 -7.50
CA LEU A 84 -4.47 -30.56 -6.50
C LEU A 84 -4.90 -31.62 -5.48
N THR A 85 -4.77 -31.28 -4.20
CA THR A 85 -5.30 -32.07 -3.08
C THR A 85 -6.27 -31.24 -2.25
N GLN A 86 -7.20 -31.92 -1.59
CA GLN A 86 -8.14 -31.28 -0.66
C GLN A 86 -8.21 -32.10 0.64
N SER A 87 -8.14 -31.41 1.78
CA SER A 87 -8.33 -31.98 3.11
C SER A 87 -9.31 -31.12 3.89
N GLY A 88 -10.47 -31.67 4.22
CA GLY A 88 -11.60 -30.88 4.74
C GLY A 88 -11.98 -29.75 3.76
N SER A 89 -12.05 -28.52 4.27
CA SER A 89 -12.31 -27.33 3.46
C SER A 89 -11.07 -26.79 2.73
N THR A 90 -9.86 -27.23 3.08
CA THR A 90 -8.62 -26.66 2.56
C THR A 90 -8.19 -27.36 1.28
N VAL A 91 -7.97 -26.57 0.22
CA VAL A 91 -7.48 -27.03 -1.09
C VAL A 91 -6.05 -26.55 -1.29
N THR A 92 -5.17 -27.42 -1.77
CA THR A 92 -3.78 -27.12 -2.15
C THR A 92 -3.54 -27.53 -3.59
N ALA A 93 -3.31 -26.57 -4.47
CA ALA A 93 -2.95 -26.77 -5.87
C ALA A 93 -1.45 -26.51 -6.07
N ARG A 94 -0.71 -27.49 -6.62
CA ARG A 94 0.73 -27.36 -6.95
C ARG A 94 0.96 -27.38 -8.45
N ASN A 95 2.09 -26.86 -8.91
CA ASN A 95 2.45 -26.89 -10.33
C ASN A 95 2.49 -28.32 -10.89
N ALA A 96 2.09 -28.49 -12.15
CA ALA A 96 2.12 -29.76 -12.89
C ALA A 96 3.51 -30.07 -13.49
N GLY A 97 4.58 -29.61 -12.82
CA GLY A 97 5.96 -29.68 -13.33
C GLY A 97 6.24 -28.59 -14.36
N TYR A 98 5.64 -28.68 -15.55
CA TYR A 98 5.97 -27.83 -16.70
C TYR A 98 5.58 -26.35 -16.54
N ASN A 99 4.60 -26.05 -15.68
CA ASN A 99 4.11 -24.69 -15.44
C ASN A 99 4.58 -24.10 -14.11
N GLY A 100 5.66 -24.64 -13.51
CA GLY A 100 6.19 -24.18 -12.23
C GLY A 100 6.81 -22.79 -12.26
N SER A 101 7.42 -22.41 -13.38
CA SER A 101 8.09 -21.12 -13.53
C SER A 101 7.09 -20.01 -13.80
N ILE A 102 7.08 -18.97 -12.96
CA ILE A 102 6.29 -17.76 -13.15
C ILE A 102 7.20 -16.56 -12.88
N VAL A 103 7.66 -15.90 -13.96
CA VAL A 103 8.41 -14.65 -13.85
C VAL A 103 7.57 -13.56 -13.17
N THR A 104 8.20 -12.48 -12.71
CA THR A 104 7.47 -11.29 -12.24
C THR A 104 6.52 -10.78 -13.33
N ASN A 105 5.28 -10.48 -12.94
CA ASN A 105 4.12 -10.20 -13.80
C ASN A 105 3.70 -11.34 -14.75
N GLY A 106 4.35 -12.50 -14.66
CA GLY A 106 3.96 -13.71 -15.39
C GLY A 106 2.74 -14.38 -14.74
N THR A 107 2.16 -15.33 -15.47
CA THR A 107 0.97 -16.06 -15.02
C THR A 107 1.09 -17.57 -15.16
N ALA A 108 0.47 -18.31 -14.24
CA ALA A 108 0.14 -19.72 -14.41
C ALA A 108 -1.37 -19.91 -14.26
N SER A 109 -1.96 -20.79 -15.07
CA SER A 109 -3.39 -21.10 -15.00
C SER A 109 -3.64 -22.59 -14.89
N PHE A 110 -4.67 -22.95 -14.13
CA PHE A 110 -5.16 -24.32 -13.99
C PHE A 110 -6.69 -24.32 -13.90
N GLY A 111 -7.29 -25.51 -13.94
CA GLY A 111 -8.74 -25.66 -13.79
C GLY A 111 -9.11 -26.94 -13.09
N PHE A 112 -10.35 -27.01 -12.63
CA PHE A 112 -10.89 -28.18 -11.97
C PHE A 112 -12.42 -28.23 -12.05
N ASN A 113 -12.96 -29.43 -11.86
CA ASN A 113 -14.37 -29.68 -11.58
C ASN A 113 -14.55 -29.99 -10.10
N GLY A 114 -15.67 -29.54 -9.54
CA GLY A 114 -16.04 -29.79 -8.15
C GLY A 114 -17.52 -30.05 -7.97
N VAL A 115 -17.86 -30.52 -6.78
CA VAL A 115 -19.22 -30.72 -6.27
C VAL A 115 -19.52 -29.61 -5.28
N SER A 116 -20.74 -29.06 -5.32
CA SER A 116 -21.27 -28.14 -4.32
C SER A 116 -22.59 -28.73 -3.81
N THR A 117 -22.69 -28.94 -2.51
CA THR A 117 -23.81 -29.66 -1.86
C THR A 117 -24.88 -28.74 -1.28
N GLY A 118 -24.72 -27.41 -1.41
CA GLY A 118 -25.69 -26.40 -0.97
C GLY A 118 -26.28 -25.59 -2.12
N SER A 119 -27.29 -24.75 -1.83
CA SER A 119 -27.92 -23.83 -2.81
C SER A 119 -27.02 -22.66 -3.22
N SER A 120 -25.84 -22.51 -2.61
CA SER A 120 -24.85 -21.48 -2.94
C SER A 120 -23.46 -22.08 -3.20
N ASN A 121 -22.77 -21.59 -4.22
CA ASN A 121 -21.38 -21.91 -4.53
C ASN A 121 -20.50 -20.65 -4.35
N PRO A 122 -20.16 -20.26 -3.10
CA PRO A 122 -19.37 -19.06 -2.86
C PRO A 122 -17.94 -19.22 -3.38
N VAL A 123 -17.45 -18.18 -4.07
CA VAL A 123 -16.06 -18.09 -4.52
C VAL A 123 -15.15 -17.84 -3.30
N PRO A 124 -13.99 -18.51 -3.19
CA PRO A 124 -13.05 -18.26 -2.11
C PRO A 124 -12.54 -16.81 -2.11
N ALA A 125 -12.54 -16.18 -0.94
CA ALA A 125 -12.12 -14.78 -0.79
C ALA A 125 -10.60 -14.62 -0.52
N SER A 126 -9.93 -15.69 -0.07
CA SER A 126 -8.54 -15.65 0.37
C SER A 126 -7.73 -16.80 -0.22
N PHE A 127 -6.53 -16.48 -0.69
CA PHE A 127 -5.58 -17.43 -1.24
C PHE A 127 -4.20 -17.19 -0.64
N THR A 128 -3.37 -18.24 -0.55
CA THR A 128 -1.94 -18.10 -0.28
C THR A 128 -1.12 -18.79 -1.38
N LEU A 129 -0.07 -18.13 -1.86
CA LEU A 129 0.89 -18.66 -2.83
C LEU A 129 2.22 -18.91 -2.11
N ASN A 130 2.67 -20.16 -2.10
CA ASN A 130 3.88 -20.61 -1.39
C ASN A 130 3.89 -20.17 0.09
N GLY A 131 2.72 -20.13 0.73
CA GLY A 131 2.54 -19.69 2.12
C GLY A 131 2.34 -18.17 2.30
N THR A 132 2.46 -17.37 1.26
CA THR A 132 2.22 -15.91 1.31
C THR A 132 0.80 -15.58 0.87
N ALA A 133 0.06 -14.76 1.63
CA ALA A 133 -1.28 -14.33 1.22
C ALA A 133 -1.27 -13.56 -0.12
N CYS A 134 -2.16 -13.95 -1.03
CA CYS A 134 -2.41 -13.21 -2.27
C CYS A 134 -3.37 -12.06 -1.99
N THR A 135 -2.82 -10.86 -1.82
CA THR A 135 -3.59 -9.64 -1.55
C THR A 135 -3.92 -8.84 -2.81
N GLY A 136 -3.53 -9.33 -3.99
CA GLY A 136 -3.62 -8.56 -5.25
C GLY A 136 -2.54 -7.49 -5.41
N GLY A 137 -1.52 -7.51 -4.54
CA GLY A 137 -0.32 -6.67 -4.57
C GLY A 137 0.88 -7.42 -3.98
N VAL A 138 2.06 -6.79 -3.96
CA VAL A 138 3.22 -7.30 -3.21
C VAL A 138 3.11 -6.93 -1.74
N THR A 139 3.13 -7.93 -0.85
CA THR A 139 3.48 -7.73 0.55
C THR A 139 4.97 -8.00 0.68
N ASN A 140 5.77 -6.96 0.82
CA ASN A 140 7.17 -7.14 1.20
C ASN A 140 7.18 -7.85 2.56
N PRO A 141 7.94 -8.94 2.78
CA PRO A 141 8.05 -9.55 4.09
C PRO A 141 8.45 -8.48 5.09
N SER A 142 7.59 -8.31 6.10
CA SER A 142 7.86 -7.44 7.24
C SER A 142 9.17 -7.90 7.85
N PRO A 143 10.22 -7.06 7.94
CA PRO A 143 11.34 -7.38 8.79
C PRO A 143 10.78 -7.52 10.20
N SER A 144 11.05 -8.66 10.86
CA SER A 144 10.80 -8.85 12.29
C SER A 144 11.06 -7.54 13.03
N ALA A 145 10.05 -7.09 13.79
CA ALA A 145 10.01 -5.87 14.57
C ALA A 145 11.39 -5.35 14.97
N THR A 146 11.92 -4.42 14.16
CA THR A 146 12.92 -3.48 14.65
C THR A 146 12.21 -2.54 15.62
N THR A 147 12.86 -2.27 16.75
CA THR A 147 12.39 -1.45 17.88
C THR A 147 11.49 -0.29 17.43
N GLN A 148 10.18 -0.46 17.64
CA GLN A 148 9.14 0.54 17.39
C GLN A 148 9.45 1.81 18.19
N PRO A 149 9.37 3.03 17.61
CA PRO A 149 9.33 4.25 18.40
C PRO A 149 8.01 4.21 19.20
N SER A 150 8.09 4.01 20.53
CA SER A 150 6.91 3.99 21.40
C SER A 150 6.31 5.38 21.62
N THR A 151 7.05 6.45 21.29
CA THR A 151 6.61 7.83 21.51
C THR A 151 5.77 8.31 20.34
N GLY A 152 4.51 8.70 20.61
CA GLY A 152 3.58 9.26 19.62
C GLY A 152 2.60 8.27 18.99
N VAL A 153 2.80 6.96 19.19
CA VAL A 153 1.81 5.92 18.82
C VAL A 153 0.78 5.77 19.95
N PRO A 154 -0.54 5.83 19.67
CA PRO A 154 -1.56 5.57 20.67
C PRO A 154 -1.53 4.12 21.17
N SER A 155 -1.64 3.90 22.49
CA SER A 155 -1.61 2.57 23.13
C SER A 155 -2.77 1.66 22.76
N ASP A 156 -3.83 2.25 22.21
CA ASP A 156 -5.09 1.65 21.80
C ASP A 156 -5.26 1.67 20.27
N ALA A 157 -4.15 1.80 19.54
CA ALA A 157 -4.13 1.48 18.11
C ALA A 157 -4.42 -0.01 17.89
N ALA A 158 -5.30 -0.30 16.92
CA ALA A 158 -5.65 -1.67 16.52
C ALA A 158 -4.57 -2.30 15.62
N TRP A 159 -3.80 -1.46 14.92
CA TRP A 159 -2.72 -1.87 14.04
C TRP A 159 -1.58 -0.85 14.10
N VAL A 160 -0.34 -1.32 14.10
CA VAL A 160 0.86 -0.48 14.04
C VAL A 160 1.93 -1.21 13.23
N ASP A 161 2.57 -0.50 12.30
CA ASP A 161 3.61 -1.09 11.45
C ASP A 161 4.63 -0.02 11.00
N SER A 162 5.89 -0.41 10.88
CA SER A 162 6.98 0.45 10.40
C SER A 162 7.56 -0.02 9.07
N GLY A 163 7.03 -1.11 8.50
CA GLY A 163 7.44 -1.63 7.20
C GLY A 163 7.17 -0.62 6.09
N GLN A 164 8.13 -0.49 5.18
CA GLN A 164 8.10 0.47 4.05
C GLN A 164 6.79 0.44 3.25
N TRP A 165 6.29 -0.77 3.01
CA TRP A 165 5.08 -1.07 2.23
C TRP A 165 3.98 -1.70 3.08
N ALA A 166 4.03 -1.47 4.39
CA ALA A 166 3.03 -1.98 5.29
C ALA A 166 1.65 -1.48 4.89
N SER A 167 0.67 -2.38 4.90
CA SER A 167 -0.71 -2.07 4.56
C SER A 167 -1.69 -2.78 5.47
N TRP A 168 -2.86 -2.19 5.64
CA TRP A 168 -3.92 -2.73 6.49
C TRP A 168 -5.28 -2.31 5.97
N THR A 169 -6.23 -3.25 5.95
CA THR A 169 -7.60 -2.99 5.48
C THR A 169 -8.55 -3.00 6.66
N SER A 170 -9.40 -1.98 6.73
CA SER A 170 -10.46 -1.87 7.73
C SER A 170 -11.61 -1.07 7.15
N ASN A 171 -12.85 -1.40 7.54
CA ASN A 171 -14.09 -0.68 7.15
C ASN A 171 -14.18 -0.24 5.66
N GLY A 172 -13.66 -1.07 4.76
CA GLY A 172 -13.67 -0.82 3.31
C GLY A 172 -12.64 0.20 2.82
N TYR A 173 -11.67 0.58 3.64
CA TYR A 173 -10.51 1.38 3.27
C TYR A 173 -9.23 0.55 3.40
N THR A 174 -8.24 0.85 2.56
CA THR A 174 -6.89 0.32 2.69
C THR A 174 -5.94 1.43 3.09
N LEU A 175 -5.14 1.18 4.13
CA LEU A 175 -4.07 2.04 4.59
C LEU A 175 -2.75 1.56 4.04
N TYR A 176 -1.86 2.49 3.78
CA TYR A 176 -0.51 2.23 3.32
C TYR A 176 0.48 3.13 4.07
N ASN A 177 1.62 2.56 4.49
CA ASN A 177 2.73 3.35 5.06
C ASN A 177 3.52 4.08 3.97
N ASN A 178 3.66 3.45 2.79
CA ASN A 178 4.20 4.01 1.55
C ASN A 178 5.40 4.95 1.70
N ILE A 179 6.57 4.38 1.97
CA ILE A 179 7.85 5.11 2.03
C ILE A 179 8.67 4.80 0.78
N TRP A 180 8.64 5.65 -0.23
CA TRP A 180 9.23 5.35 -1.54
C TRP A 180 10.41 6.25 -1.91
N GLY A 181 10.50 7.43 -1.30
CA GLY A 181 11.47 8.44 -1.69
C GLY A 181 12.87 8.19 -1.13
N SER A 182 13.86 8.60 -1.91
CA SER A 182 15.27 8.47 -1.53
C SER A 182 15.59 9.32 -0.28
N GLY A 183 16.43 8.77 0.60
CA GLY A 183 16.84 9.47 1.83
C GLY A 183 15.75 9.58 2.89
N ALA A 184 14.71 8.73 2.85
CA ALA A 184 13.71 8.66 3.89
C ALA A 184 14.33 8.26 5.24
N GLY A 185 13.97 8.99 6.29
CA GLY A 185 14.21 8.58 7.68
C GLY A 185 13.16 7.59 8.19
N THR A 186 13.05 7.43 9.51
CA THR A 186 12.11 6.48 10.11
C THR A 186 10.66 6.93 9.98
N GLN A 187 9.75 5.97 9.82
CA GLN A 187 8.32 6.22 9.80
C GLN A 187 7.54 4.99 10.29
N THR A 188 6.58 5.22 11.19
CA THR A 188 5.70 4.20 11.77
C THR A 188 4.25 4.65 11.61
N ILE A 189 3.46 3.88 10.87
CA ILE A 189 2.02 4.10 10.74
C ILE A 189 1.28 3.34 11.85
N TRP A 190 0.18 3.93 12.33
CA TRP A 190 -0.74 3.29 13.27
C TRP A 190 -2.18 3.56 12.84
N ALA A 191 -3.09 2.66 13.19
CA ALA A 191 -4.51 2.81 12.88
C ALA A 191 -5.40 2.27 13.98
N ARG A 192 -6.49 2.98 14.26
CA ARG A 192 -7.63 2.45 15.02
C ARG A 192 -8.66 1.85 14.08
N THR A 193 -8.89 2.54 12.96
CA THR A 193 -9.78 2.14 11.87
C THR A 193 -9.21 2.65 10.55
N GLY A 194 -9.86 2.31 9.43
CA GLY A 194 -9.51 2.87 8.13
C GLY A 194 -9.65 4.39 8.03
N THR A 195 -10.41 5.01 8.93
CA THR A 195 -10.75 6.43 8.91
C THR A 195 -10.25 7.20 10.13
N ASN A 196 -9.56 6.53 11.05
CA ASN A 196 -8.85 7.13 12.17
C ASN A 196 -7.50 6.43 12.34
N TRP A 197 -6.44 7.15 11.96
CA TRP A 197 -5.09 6.64 11.84
C TRP A 197 -4.08 7.77 11.90
N GLY A 198 -2.81 7.44 12.01
CA GLY A 198 -1.76 8.44 11.98
C GLY A 198 -0.40 7.84 11.68
N VAL A 199 0.59 8.71 11.62
CA VAL A 199 1.96 8.34 11.32
C VAL A 199 2.92 9.16 12.19
N VAL A 200 3.91 8.47 12.75
CA VAL A 200 5.06 9.06 13.43
C VAL A 200 6.21 9.01 12.46
N ALA A 201 6.70 10.17 12.01
CA ALA A 201 7.77 10.26 11.01
C ALA A 201 8.94 11.11 11.50
N ASN A 202 10.15 10.74 11.12
CA ASN A 202 11.37 11.50 11.34
C ASN A 202 12.22 11.51 10.05
N HIS A 203 11.73 12.21 9.03
CA HIS A 203 12.39 12.30 7.74
C HIS A 203 13.36 13.51 7.69
N PRO A 204 14.60 13.31 7.22
CA PRO A 204 15.53 14.42 6.98
C PRO A 204 14.91 15.48 6.05
N ARG A 205 15.18 16.76 6.34
CA ARG A 205 14.71 17.90 5.54
C ARG A 205 15.59 18.10 4.31
N THR A 206 15.41 17.22 3.34
CA THR A 206 16.09 17.25 2.03
C THR A 206 15.04 17.30 0.92
N SER A 207 15.45 17.65 -0.30
CA SER A 207 14.55 17.71 -1.46
C SER A 207 13.86 16.37 -1.75
N GLY A 208 12.68 16.43 -2.37
CA GLY A 208 11.92 15.28 -2.84
C GLY A 208 11.01 14.66 -1.76
N VAL A 209 9.81 14.26 -2.16
CA VAL A 209 8.88 13.55 -1.27
C VAL A 209 9.51 12.22 -0.84
N LYS A 210 9.39 11.88 0.45
CA LYS A 210 9.94 10.67 1.06
C LYS A 210 8.89 9.58 1.20
N SER A 211 7.66 9.98 1.52
CA SER A 211 6.58 9.05 1.78
C SER A 211 5.23 9.69 1.47
N TYR A 212 4.24 8.82 1.23
CA TYR A 212 2.84 9.18 1.16
C TYR A 212 2.00 8.18 1.97
N PRO A 213 2.12 8.15 3.31
CA PRO A 213 1.21 7.39 4.15
C PRO A 213 -0.22 7.88 3.91
N ASN A 214 -1.11 6.96 3.57
CA ASN A 214 -2.46 7.31 3.14
C ASN A 214 -3.49 6.22 3.47
N THR A 215 -4.75 6.61 3.38
CA THR A 215 -5.89 5.70 3.34
C THR A 215 -6.72 5.95 2.07
N GLY A 216 -7.31 4.91 1.49
CA GLY A 216 -8.13 5.09 0.30
C GLY A 216 -9.08 3.95 -0.01
N LYS A 217 -9.88 4.16 -1.06
CA LYS A 217 -10.76 3.15 -1.65
C LYS A 217 -10.53 3.03 -3.13
N THR A 218 -10.73 1.82 -3.64
CA THR A 218 -10.95 1.59 -5.07
C THR A 218 -12.42 1.87 -5.39
N LEU A 219 -12.66 2.68 -6.43
CA LEU A 219 -13.98 3.07 -6.92
C LEU A 219 -14.32 2.28 -8.19
N ASN A 220 -13.42 2.29 -9.19
CA ASN A 220 -13.64 1.72 -10.52
C ASN A 220 -15.02 2.12 -11.09
N ARG A 221 -15.25 3.42 -11.22
CA ARG A 221 -16.49 3.99 -11.79
C ARG A 221 -16.15 4.99 -12.88
N THR A 222 -16.85 4.92 -13.99
CA THR A 222 -16.80 5.98 -15.01
C THR A 222 -17.32 7.28 -14.42
N LEU A 223 -16.67 8.40 -14.69
CA LEU A 223 -17.00 9.71 -14.11
C LEU A 223 -18.46 10.09 -14.38
N SER A 224 -18.99 9.84 -15.58
CA SER A 224 -20.40 10.05 -15.92
C SER A 224 -21.39 9.17 -15.18
N SER A 225 -20.95 8.04 -14.61
CA SER A 225 -21.82 7.14 -13.85
C SER A 225 -21.99 7.55 -12.39
N LEU A 226 -21.15 8.46 -11.90
CA LEU A 226 -21.21 8.94 -10.51
C LEU A 226 -22.28 10.02 -10.36
N SER A 227 -23.22 9.78 -9.46
CA SER A 227 -24.19 10.78 -8.99
C SER A 227 -23.64 11.59 -7.83
N THR A 228 -22.78 10.96 -7.00
CA THR A 228 -22.04 11.63 -5.93
C THR A 228 -20.63 11.08 -5.82
N LEU A 229 -19.69 11.95 -5.45
CA LEU A 229 -18.38 11.59 -4.89
C LEU A 229 -17.98 12.73 -3.96
N SER A 230 -18.05 12.49 -2.65
CA SER A 230 -17.78 13.48 -1.62
C SER A 230 -16.86 12.91 -0.55
N SER A 231 -16.09 13.79 0.07
CA SER A 231 -15.22 13.40 1.16
C SER A 231 -15.18 14.45 2.25
N SER A 232 -15.11 14.00 3.50
CA SER A 232 -14.81 14.86 4.65
C SER A 232 -13.54 14.39 5.35
N PHE A 233 -12.75 15.34 5.85
CA PHE A 233 -11.53 15.07 6.59
C PHE A 233 -11.42 15.98 7.82
N ASN A 234 -10.71 15.48 8.84
CA ASN A 234 -10.22 16.26 9.96
C ASN A 234 -8.85 15.70 10.36
N VAL A 235 -7.83 16.55 10.37
CA VAL A 235 -6.44 16.16 10.64
C VAL A 235 -5.80 17.00 11.75
N SER A 236 -4.82 16.40 12.43
CA SER A 236 -3.86 17.08 13.29
C SER A 236 -2.48 16.90 12.67
N VAL A 237 -1.82 18.00 12.33
CA VAL A 237 -0.52 17.98 11.63
C VAL A 237 0.50 18.86 12.36
N PRO A 238 1.81 18.61 12.23
CA PRO A 238 2.85 19.38 12.90
C PRO A 238 2.85 20.85 12.45
N SER A 239 3.15 21.78 13.36
CA SER A 239 3.25 23.21 13.03
C SER A 239 4.43 23.55 12.12
N SER A 240 5.40 22.65 11.96
CA SER A 240 6.58 22.81 11.12
C SER A 240 6.97 21.50 10.46
N GLY A 241 7.47 21.58 9.24
CA GLY A 241 7.88 20.43 8.42
C GLY A 241 8.05 20.88 6.98
N ASP A 242 8.24 19.93 6.08
CA ASP A 242 8.10 20.06 4.64
C ASP A 242 7.11 18.96 4.22
N TYR A 243 5.82 19.29 4.11
CA TYR A 243 4.78 18.31 3.79
C TYR A 243 3.52 18.96 3.22
N THR A 244 2.67 18.15 2.59
CA THR A 244 1.29 18.50 2.24
C THR A 244 0.30 17.43 2.73
N THR A 245 -0.90 17.86 3.12
CA THR A 245 -2.06 16.98 3.35
C THR A 245 -2.93 17.02 2.12
N ALA A 246 -3.03 15.91 1.41
CA ALA A 246 -3.64 15.88 0.10
C ALA A 246 -4.55 14.66 -0.09
N TYR A 247 -5.58 14.86 -0.91
CA TYR A 247 -6.18 13.77 -1.65
C TYR A 247 -5.31 13.43 -2.85
N ASP A 248 -5.29 12.16 -3.20
CA ASP A 248 -4.67 11.64 -4.41
C ASP A 248 -5.66 10.71 -5.13
N ILE A 249 -6.13 11.11 -6.31
CA ILE A 249 -7.17 10.43 -7.05
C ILE A 249 -6.61 10.00 -8.40
N TRP A 250 -6.61 8.70 -8.64
CA TRP A 250 -6.10 8.11 -9.87
C TRP A 250 -7.22 7.71 -10.82
N ALA A 251 -7.06 8.04 -12.09
CA ALA A 251 -8.02 7.71 -13.14
C ALA A 251 -7.35 7.10 -14.37
N ASN A 252 -8.12 6.28 -15.11
CA ASN A 252 -7.70 5.56 -16.32
C ASN A 252 -6.38 4.78 -16.15
N ASN A 253 -6.33 3.87 -15.16
CA ASN A 253 -5.15 3.04 -14.91
C ASN A 253 -3.89 3.89 -14.75
N HIS A 254 -3.98 4.86 -13.83
CA HIS A 254 -2.92 5.79 -13.44
C HIS A 254 -2.45 6.77 -14.52
N ALA A 255 -3.14 6.87 -15.66
CA ALA A 255 -2.81 7.88 -16.69
C ALA A 255 -3.02 9.33 -16.20
N TYR A 256 -3.96 9.52 -15.27
CA TYR A 256 -4.25 10.83 -14.68
C TYR A 256 -4.23 10.76 -13.15
N GLU A 257 -3.64 11.78 -12.54
CA GLU A 257 -3.53 11.99 -11.11
C GLU A 257 -4.18 13.34 -10.77
N VAL A 258 -5.13 13.35 -9.83
CA VAL A 258 -5.73 14.58 -9.30
C VAL A 258 -5.38 14.71 -7.83
N MET A 259 -4.53 15.68 -7.54
CA MET A 259 -4.10 16.04 -6.21
C MET A 259 -4.96 17.17 -5.66
N ILE A 260 -5.58 17.01 -4.49
CA ILE A 260 -6.33 18.08 -3.83
C ILE A 260 -5.68 18.41 -2.49
N TRP A 261 -4.87 19.46 -2.46
CA TRP A 261 -4.06 19.86 -1.31
C TRP A 261 -4.90 20.70 -0.35
N THR A 262 -5.07 20.23 0.87
CA THR A 262 -5.91 20.86 1.90
C THR A 262 -5.11 21.72 2.87
N ASN A 263 -3.87 21.33 3.14
CA ASN A 263 -2.90 22.07 3.94
C ASN A 263 -1.49 21.73 3.45
N GLN A 264 -0.56 22.68 3.55
CA GLN A 264 0.87 22.47 3.33
C GLN A 264 1.71 23.24 4.36
N ALA A 265 2.93 22.76 4.62
CA ALA A 265 3.93 23.43 5.42
C ALA A 265 5.32 23.30 4.81
N GLY A 266 6.13 24.36 4.94
CA GLY A 266 7.53 24.36 4.50
C GLY A 266 7.73 24.40 2.99
N ALA A 267 8.87 23.87 2.56
CA ALA A 267 9.33 23.90 1.18
C ALA A 267 8.73 22.77 0.35
N VAL A 268 7.42 22.88 0.08
CA VAL A 268 6.68 21.99 -0.82
C VAL A 268 5.98 22.79 -1.92
N GLY A 269 5.72 22.15 -3.05
CA GLY A 269 4.97 22.75 -4.15
C GLY A 269 4.38 21.67 -5.07
N PRO A 270 3.28 21.97 -5.76
CA PRO A 270 2.64 21.02 -6.67
C PRO A 270 3.51 20.77 -7.90
N ILE A 271 3.24 19.65 -8.58
CA ILE A 271 3.78 19.38 -9.91
C ILE A 271 3.12 20.36 -10.89
N ALA A 272 3.93 21.09 -11.66
CA ALA A 272 3.46 22.10 -12.59
C ALA A 272 4.24 22.08 -13.92
N GLU A 273 3.62 22.56 -14.99
CA GLU A 273 4.22 22.76 -16.30
C GLU A 273 5.11 24.03 -16.32
N GLN A 274 4.86 24.97 -15.41
CA GLN A 274 5.53 26.26 -15.37
C GLN A 274 6.03 26.57 -13.96
N TYR A 275 7.27 27.05 -13.87
CA TYR A 275 7.92 27.52 -12.65
C TYR A 275 8.53 28.89 -12.90
N ASP A 276 8.40 29.79 -11.93
CA ASP A 276 9.10 31.07 -11.89
C ASP A 276 9.99 31.17 -10.63
N ALA A 277 10.56 32.35 -10.37
CA ALA A 277 11.42 32.58 -9.22
C ALA A 277 10.74 32.32 -7.85
N ASN A 278 9.40 32.28 -7.82
CA ASN A 278 8.57 32.04 -6.63
C ASN A 278 8.00 30.61 -6.59
N GLY A 279 8.34 29.74 -7.54
CA GLY A 279 7.91 28.35 -7.58
C GLY A 279 6.87 28.06 -8.66
N ALA A 280 5.98 27.09 -8.39
CA ALA A 280 4.98 26.65 -9.35
C ALA A 280 4.01 27.78 -9.74
N VAL A 281 3.77 27.95 -11.03
CA VAL A 281 2.83 28.94 -11.58
C VAL A 281 1.49 28.26 -11.87
N PRO A 282 0.38 28.71 -11.27
CA PRO A 282 -0.93 28.10 -11.52
C PRO A 282 -1.47 28.44 -12.91
N ASN A 283 -2.07 27.45 -13.56
CA ASN A 283 -2.81 27.63 -14.81
C ASN A 283 -4.14 28.37 -14.59
N VAL A 284 -4.76 28.17 -13.42
CA VAL A 284 -6.00 28.87 -13.02
C VAL A 284 -5.85 29.38 -11.59
N ARG A 285 -6.24 30.63 -11.35
CA ARG A 285 -6.22 31.24 -10.00
C ARG A 285 -7.62 31.43 -9.46
N ASN A 286 -7.78 31.25 -8.15
CA ASN A 286 -9.03 31.52 -7.42
C ASN A 286 -10.26 30.81 -8.00
N LEU A 287 -10.11 29.59 -8.52
CA LEU A 287 -11.21 28.78 -9.03
C LEU A 287 -12.14 28.38 -7.87
N SER A 288 -13.43 28.70 -7.96
CA SER A 288 -14.44 28.22 -7.02
C SER A 288 -15.11 26.95 -7.54
N VAL A 289 -14.82 25.80 -6.92
CA VAL A 289 -15.40 24.49 -7.27
C VAL A 289 -15.36 23.56 -6.05
N GLY A 290 -16.31 22.61 -5.98
CA GLY A 290 -16.31 21.60 -4.91
C GLY A 290 -16.54 22.17 -3.50
N GLY A 291 -17.11 23.37 -3.41
CA GLY A 291 -17.35 24.11 -2.17
C GLY A 291 -16.18 24.98 -1.68
N HIS A 292 -15.08 25.09 -2.44
CA HIS A 292 -13.88 25.81 -2.00
C HIS A 292 -13.21 26.57 -3.14
N THR A 293 -12.19 27.36 -2.80
CA THR A 293 -11.39 28.16 -3.74
C THR A 293 -9.98 27.59 -3.89
N TRP A 294 -9.53 27.43 -5.13
CA TRP A 294 -8.28 26.75 -5.48
C TRP A 294 -7.44 27.56 -6.47
N ASN A 295 -6.12 27.49 -6.32
CA ASN A 295 -5.21 27.63 -7.45
C ASN A 295 -5.04 26.25 -8.08
N VAL A 296 -5.15 26.16 -9.41
CA VAL A 296 -5.07 24.91 -10.15
C VAL A 296 -3.81 24.88 -10.99
N TYR A 297 -3.08 23.77 -10.87
CA TYR A 297 -1.83 23.51 -11.57
C TYR A 297 -2.02 22.28 -12.44
N ARG A 298 -1.36 22.28 -13.59
CA ARG A 298 -1.22 21.15 -14.49
C ARG A 298 0.25 20.84 -14.63
N GLY A 299 0.60 19.55 -14.64
CA GLY A 299 1.96 19.06 -14.72
C GLY A 299 2.02 17.62 -15.22
N SER A 300 3.21 17.03 -15.18
CA SER A 300 3.41 15.61 -15.51
C SER A 300 4.49 15.00 -14.64
N ASN A 301 4.28 13.75 -14.23
CA ASN A 301 5.28 12.91 -13.55
C ASN A 301 5.76 11.79 -14.49
N GLY A 302 6.11 12.16 -15.73
CA GLY A 302 6.54 11.22 -16.76
C GLY A 302 5.36 10.58 -17.48
N ALA A 303 4.88 9.44 -16.99
CA ALA A 303 3.81 8.68 -17.65
C ALA A 303 2.40 9.24 -17.35
N ASN A 304 2.28 10.06 -16.29
CA ASN A 304 1.00 10.47 -15.74
C ASN A 304 0.84 12.00 -15.90
N ALA A 305 -0.35 12.43 -16.32
CA ALA A 305 -0.74 13.83 -16.26
C ALA A 305 -1.27 14.16 -14.87
N VAL A 306 -0.76 15.22 -14.25
CA VAL A 306 -1.05 15.59 -12.87
C VAL A 306 -1.81 16.92 -12.83
N PHE A 307 -2.91 16.95 -12.07
CA PHE A 307 -3.69 18.15 -11.82
C PHE A 307 -3.74 18.41 -10.32
N SER A 308 -3.15 19.50 -9.86
CA SER A 308 -3.14 19.86 -8.44
C SER A 308 -4.07 21.03 -8.15
N PHE A 309 -5.02 20.83 -7.25
CA PHE A 309 -5.89 21.87 -6.69
C PHE A 309 -5.35 22.24 -5.32
N VAL A 310 -4.80 23.45 -5.19
CA VAL A 310 -4.16 23.93 -3.96
C VAL A 310 -4.95 25.10 -3.40
N ARG A 311 -5.40 24.97 -2.15
CA ARG A 311 -6.14 26.02 -1.42
C ARG A 311 -5.31 26.62 -0.29
N THR A 312 -5.84 27.67 0.31
CA THR A 312 -5.40 28.12 1.64
C THR A 312 -5.62 27.01 2.67
N ASN A 313 -4.63 26.84 3.53
CA ASN A 313 -4.56 25.77 4.53
C ASN A 313 -5.83 25.66 5.39
N THR A 314 -6.35 24.45 5.50
CA THR A 314 -7.34 24.04 6.50
C THR A 314 -7.05 22.62 6.97
N ASN A 315 -7.34 22.34 8.23
CA ASN A 315 -7.18 21.00 8.83
C ASN A 315 -8.47 20.19 8.82
N ALA A 316 -9.59 20.78 8.41
CA ALA A 316 -10.86 20.07 8.32
C ALA A 316 -11.75 20.66 7.22
N GLY A 317 -12.63 19.83 6.69
CA GLY A 317 -13.63 20.26 5.74
C GLY A 317 -14.29 19.10 5.00
N THR A 318 -15.28 19.45 4.19
CA THR A 318 -15.96 18.54 3.26
C THR A 318 -15.79 19.07 1.85
N ILE A 319 -15.42 18.21 0.92
CA ILE A 319 -15.18 18.55 -0.48
C ILE A 319 -16.17 17.74 -1.34
N ASP A 320 -16.85 18.43 -2.24
CA ASP A 320 -17.53 17.80 -3.37
C ASP A 320 -16.47 17.50 -4.44
N VAL A 321 -15.93 16.28 -4.36
CA VAL A 321 -14.86 15.80 -5.23
C VAL A 321 -15.39 15.59 -6.64
N LEU A 322 -16.65 15.16 -6.81
CA LEU A 322 -17.27 14.99 -8.12
C LEU A 322 -17.27 16.29 -8.91
N ALA A 323 -17.59 17.42 -8.27
CA ALA A 323 -17.54 18.72 -8.91
C ALA A 323 -16.12 19.09 -9.41
N VAL A 324 -15.08 18.77 -8.63
CA VAL A 324 -13.68 18.98 -9.04
C VAL A 324 -13.34 18.15 -10.28
N LEU A 325 -13.68 16.86 -10.28
CA LEU A 325 -13.41 15.96 -11.40
C LEU A 325 -14.19 16.34 -12.67
N ASN A 326 -15.46 16.77 -12.51
CA ASN A 326 -16.28 17.25 -13.63
C ASN A 326 -15.80 18.60 -14.18
N TRP A 327 -15.21 19.46 -13.35
CA TRP A 327 -14.58 20.69 -13.83
C TRP A 327 -13.43 20.38 -14.79
N LEU A 328 -12.57 19.41 -14.46
CA LEU A 328 -11.49 18.97 -15.36
C LEU A 328 -12.05 18.47 -16.71
N ARG A 329 -13.16 17.72 -16.69
CA ARG A 329 -13.85 17.24 -17.90
C ARG A 329 -14.43 18.39 -18.72
N THR A 330 -15.08 19.34 -18.06
CA THR A 330 -15.73 20.49 -18.71
C THR A 330 -14.70 21.43 -19.37
N ASN A 331 -13.48 21.49 -18.83
CA ASN A 331 -12.38 22.26 -19.39
C ASN A 331 -11.56 21.49 -20.43
N ASN A 332 -12.00 20.29 -20.84
CA ASN A 332 -11.30 19.41 -21.79
C ASN A 332 -9.87 19.06 -21.37
N TRP A 333 -9.57 19.04 -20.08
CA TRP A 333 -8.26 18.60 -19.59
C TRP A 333 -8.15 17.07 -19.55
N TRP A 334 -9.30 16.39 -19.49
CA TRP A 334 -9.44 14.95 -19.69
C TRP A 334 -10.86 14.61 -20.19
N GLY A 335 -11.11 13.34 -20.52
CA GLY A 335 -12.40 12.86 -21.00
C GLY A 335 -13.33 12.32 -19.91
N ASP A 336 -14.23 11.41 -20.31
CA ASP A 336 -15.04 10.62 -19.38
C ASP A 336 -14.22 9.48 -18.79
N VAL A 337 -13.37 9.81 -17.82
CA VAL A 337 -12.40 8.87 -17.24
C VAL A 337 -13.07 7.84 -16.33
N THR A 338 -12.44 6.69 -16.17
CA THR A 338 -12.71 5.75 -15.08
C THR A 338 -11.92 6.19 -13.85
N VAL A 339 -12.62 6.65 -12.81
CA VAL A 339 -12.04 6.94 -11.50
C VAL A 339 -11.72 5.60 -10.84
N GLY A 340 -10.42 5.30 -10.73
CA GLY A 340 -9.91 4.03 -10.25
C GLY A 340 -9.88 3.99 -8.73
N GLU A 341 -9.19 4.95 -8.12
CA GLU A 341 -9.02 5.04 -6.67
C GLU A 341 -9.00 6.48 -6.19
N ALA A 342 -9.37 6.67 -4.93
CA ALA A 342 -9.27 7.94 -4.24
C ALA A 342 -8.68 7.70 -2.85
N GLN A 343 -7.57 8.38 -2.59
CA GLN A 343 -6.74 8.27 -1.41
C GLN A 343 -6.66 9.63 -0.70
N PHE A 344 -6.30 9.61 0.58
CA PHE A 344 -6.07 10.78 1.40
C PHE A 344 -4.97 10.51 2.41
N GLY A 345 -4.00 11.43 2.50
CA GLY A 345 -2.83 11.23 3.34
C GLY A 345 -1.91 12.44 3.40
N PHE A 346 -0.64 12.16 3.69
CA PHE A 346 0.39 13.17 3.88
C PHE A 346 1.57 12.89 2.95
N GLU A 347 1.86 13.76 1.98
CA GLU A 347 3.15 13.66 1.29
C GLU A 347 4.20 14.36 2.15
N ILE A 348 5.16 13.60 2.67
CA ILE A 348 6.15 14.10 3.62
C ILE A 348 7.51 14.20 2.92
N THR A 349 8.01 15.41 2.74
CA THR A 349 9.36 15.71 2.22
C THR A 349 10.39 15.74 3.33
N GLY A 350 10.02 16.23 4.51
CA GLY A 350 10.88 16.33 5.68
C GLY A 350 10.12 16.72 6.95
N THR A 351 10.64 16.36 8.11
CA THR A 351 10.04 16.67 9.42
C THR A 351 10.98 17.47 10.31
N ALA A 352 10.43 18.21 11.28
CA ALA A 352 11.23 18.92 12.28
C ALA A 352 11.55 18.00 13.47
N GLY A 353 12.42 17.01 13.24
CA GLY A 353 12.60 15.88 14.15
C GLY A 353 11.41 14.91 14.09
N GLN A 354 11.22 14.11 15.15
CA GLN A 354 10.09 13.19 15.22
C GLN A 354 8.77 13.96 15.31
N SER A 355 7.89 13.73 14.34
CA SER A 355 6.65 14.47 14.14
C SER A 355 5.46 13.53 14.00
N ASN A 356 4.31 13.93 14.54
CA ASN A 356 3.07 13.18 14.48
C ASN A 356 2.10 13.81 13.49
N PHE A 357 1.56 12.99 12.60
CA PHE A 357 0.44 13.34 11.73
C PHE A 357 -0.73 12.43 12.08
N THR A 358 -1.94 12.96 12.12
CA THR A 358 -3.12 12.20 12.51
C THR A 358 -4.29 12.57 11.64
N VAL A 359 -4.96 11.57 11.08
CA VAL A 359 -6.30 11.68 10.54
C VAL A 359 -7.27 11.35 11.69
N ASN A 360 -7.88 12.37 12.27
CA ASN A 360 -8.82 12.22 13.37
C ASN A 360 -10.15 11.63 12.87
N SER A 361 -10.57 12.03 11.67
CA SER A 361 -11.70 11.43 10.96
C SER A 361 -11.56 11.59 9.45
N PHE A 362 -12.05 10.60 8.71
CA PHE A 362 -12.10 10.61 7.26
C PHE A 362 -13.37 9.93 6.75
N SER A 363 -13.89 10.37 5.62
CA SER A 363 -14.98 9.69 4.92
C SER A 363 -14.84 9.87 3.42
N LEU A 364 -15.19 8.84 2.67
CA LEU A 364 -15.28 8.87 1.22
C LEU A 364 -16.57 8.14 0.82
N ASN A 365 -17.51 8.88 0.28
CA ASN A 365 -18.86 8.43 -0.08
C ASN A 365 -19.09 8.69 -1.57
N TYR A 366 -19.64 7.70 -2.27
CA TYR A 366 -19.97 7.79 -3.68
C TYR A 366 -21.19 6.94 -4.01
N SER A 367 -21.93 7.31 -5.06
CA SER A 367 -23.11 6.60 -5.54
C SER A 367 -23.25 6.60 -7.04
#